data_AF-A0A8X6I6K7-F1
#
_entry.id   AF-A0A8X6I6K7-F1
#
_cell.length_a   1.000
_cell.length_b   1.000
_cell.length_c   1.000
_cell.angle_alpha   90.00
_cell.angle_beta   90.00
_cell.angle_gamma   90.00
#
_symmetry.space_group_name_H-M   'P 1'
#
loop_
_entity.id
_entity.type
_entity.pdbx_description
1 polymer ?
#
loop_
_entity_poly.entity_id
_entity_poly.type
_entity_poly.pdbx_seq_one_letter_code
_entity_poly.pdbx_strand_id
1 'polypeptide(L)'
;MSESPGELKPLQIGVRFKQPAIVLLYEENSKYRKRIMPVRELKKNSSVALIASDFKEHHERYLKNVPNFKIEKMLRLIQNDMKGLELEESLQEINKEFSVDPEENLNDADDIELKRKKEIMNLTFEKNQKKPGDPDFKYDVEVDFSQVAGIESSIWDSEKDDDEF
;
A
#
# COMPACT_ATOMS: atom_id res chain seq x y z
N MET A 1 -2.31 -37.15 -13.23
CA MET A 1 -3.29 -36.47 -12.37
C MET A 1 -2.67 -35.15 -11.96
N SER A 2 -3.02 -34.09 -12.67
CA SER A 2 -2.57 -32.72 -12.37
C SER A 2 -3.45 -32.16 -11.27
N GLU A 3 -2.95 -32.13 -10.04
CA GLU A 3 -3.59 -31.37 -8.97
C GLU A 3 -3.69 -29.91 -9.41
N SER A 4 -4.92 -29.40 -9.49
CA SER A 4 -5.19 -27.97 -9.67
C SER A 4 -4.37 -27.21 -8.63
N PRO A 5 -3.65 -26.13 -8.99
CA PRO A 5 -2.85 -25.38 -8.03
C PRO A 5 -3.77 -24.91 -6.91
N GLY A 6 -3.56 -25.46 -5.70
CA GLY A 6 -4.32 -25.09 -4.52
C GLY A 6 -4.29 -23.58 -4.33
N GLU A 7 -5.43 -22.99 -4.03
CA GLU A 7 -5.56 -21.54 -3.85
C GLU A 7 -4.64 -21.09 -2.70
N LEU A 8 -3.68 -20.23 -3.03
CA LEU A 8 -2.70 -19.74 -2.07
C LEU A 8 -3.16 -18.39 -1.51
N LYS A 9 -3.40 -18.35 -0.20
CA LYS A 9 -3.77 -17.12 0.51
C LYS A 9 -2.59 -16.59 1.32
N PRO A 10 -1.99 -15.44 0.95
CA PRO A 10 -0.93 -14.84 1.74
C PRO A 10 -1.51 -14.25 3.03
N LEU A 11 -0.91 -14.57 4.18
CA LEU A 11 -1.33 -14.10 5.50
C LEU A 11 -0.45 -12.93 5.95
N GLN A 12 0.86 -13.20 6.04
CA GLN A 12 1.82 -12.23 6.56
C GLN A 12 3.13 -12.29 5.77
N ILE A 13 3.72 -11.12 5.55
CA ILE A 13 5.03 -10.96 4.94
C ILE A 13 5.96 -10.29 5.96
N GLY A 14 7.21 -10.72 5.98
CA GLY A 14 8.24 -10.16 6.86
C GLY A 14 9.63 -10.30 6.24
N VAL A 15 10.63 -9.82 6.97
CA VAL A 15 12.03 -9.83 6.57
C VAL A 15 12.89 -10.54 7.59
N ARG A 16 14.00 -11.09 7.11
CA ARG A 16 15.09 -11.60 7.92
C ARG A 16 16.36 -10.88 7.50
N PHE A 17 17.00 -10.20 8.45
CA PHE A 17 18.21 -9.39 8.23
C PHE A 17 19.48 -10.25 8.15
N LYS A 18 19.71 -11.12 9.15
CA LYS A 18 20.81 -12.08 9.12
C LYS A 18 20.51 -13.16 8.07
N GLN A 19 21.22 -13.12 6.94
CA GLN A 19 20.86 -13.77 5.68
C GLN A 19 19.58 -13.16 5.07
N PRO A 20 19.74 -12.03 4.32
CA PRO A 20 18.66 -11.29 3.71
C PRO A 20 17.65 -12.18 3.01
N ALA A 21 16.44 -12.22 3.54
CA ALA A 21 15.36 -13.02 2.99
C ALA A 21 14.00 -12.43 3.32
N ILE A 22 13.07 -12.54 2.36
CA ILE A 22 11.66 -12.26 2.58
C ILE A 22 10.98 -13.55 3.04
N VAL A 23 10.24 -13.45 4.13
CA VAL A 23 9.50 -14.56 4.73
C VAL A 23 8.02 -14.34 4.45
N LEU A 24 7.38 -15.33 3.83
CA LEU A 24 5.94 -15.34 3.58
C LEU A 24 5.29 -16.44 4.40
N LEU A 25 4.31 -16.09 5.24
CA LEU A 25 3.37 -17.01 5.84
C LEU A 25 2.12 -17.03 4.97
N TYR A 26 1.68 -18.23 4.59
CA TYR A 26 0.54 -18.42 3.71
C TYR A 26 -0.24 -19.66 4.10
N GLU A 27 -1.50 -19.71 3.68
CA GLU A 27 -2.36 -20.87 3.78
C GLU A 27 -2.45 -21.54 2.41
N GLU A 28 -2.27 -22.86 2.39
CA GLU A 28 -2.41 -23.70 1.19
C GLU A 28 -3.14 -24.98 1.62
N ASN A 29 -4.31 -25.25 1.03
CA ASN A 29 -5.15 -26.41 1.35
C ASN A 29 -5.43 -26.57 2.86
N SER A 30 -5.85 -25.48 3.52
CA SER A 30 -6.14 -25.40 4.96
C SER A 30 -4.96 -25.72 5.89
N LYS A 31 -3.73 -25.65 5.37
CA LYS A 31 -2.50 -25.80 6.16
C LYS A 31 -1.69 -24.51 6.10
N TYR A 32 -1.28 -24.04 7.28
CA TYR A 32 -0.35 -22.93 7.41
C TYR A 32 1.06 -23.36 7.01
N ARG A 33 1.67 -22.60 6.12
CA ARG A 33 3.01 -22.84 5.59
C ARG A 33 3.84 -21.57 5.64
N LYS A 34 5.16 -21.75 5.68
CA LYS A 34 6.15 -20.68 5.65
C LYS A 34 7.07 -20.88 4.46
N ARG A 35 7.26 -19.83 3.66
CA ARG A 35 8.25 -19.77 2.58
C ARG A 35 9.31 -18.74 2.95
N ILE A 36 10.58 -19.10 2.75
CA ILE A 36 11.72 -18.18 2.91
C ILE A 36 12.31 -18.00 1.52
N MET A 37 12.37 -16.75 1.05
CA MET A 37 12.85 -16.38 -0.27
C MET A 37 14.10 -15.50 -0.09
N PRO A 38 15.31 -15.99 -0.43
CA PRO A 38 16.53 -15.24 -0.22
C PRO A 38 16.63 -14.05 -1.18
N VAL A 39 17.11 -12.92 -0.67
CA VAL A 39 17.34 -11.71 -1.46
C VAL A 39 18.84 -11.59 -1.71
N ARG A 40 19.29 -11.94 -2.92
CA ARG A 40 20.73 -11.99 -3.26
C ARG A 40 21.21 -10.77 -4.04
N GLU A 41 20.33 -10.14 -4.79
CA GLU A 41 20.69 -9.10 -5.77
C GLU A 41 20.63 -7.69 -5.18
N LEU A 42 20.12 -7.55 -3.96
CA LEU A 42 19.98 -6.26 -3.30
C LEU A 42 21.34 -5.70 -2.85
N LYS A 43 21.61 -4.46 -3.25
CA LYS A 43 22.79 -3.68 -2.85
C LYS A 43 22.33 -2.43 -2.09
N LYS A 44 23.26 -1.75 -1.42
CA LYS A 44 22.97 -0.53 -0.64
C LYS A 44 22.32 0.60 -1.46
N ASN A 45 22.65 0.70 -2.75
CA ASN A 45 22.23 1.78 -3.65
C ASN A 45 21.46 1.26 -4.87
N SER A 46 20.98 0.02 -4.85
CA SER A 46 20.22 -0.54 -5.98
C SER A 46 18.79 -0.01 -5.99
N SER A 47 18.22 0.14 -7.19
CA SER A 47 16.81 0.49 -7.36
C SER A 47 15.92 -0.61 -6.78
N VAL A 48 15.18 -0.28 -5.71
CA VAL A 48 14.34 -1.25 -5.01
C VAL A 48 13.13 -1.63 -5.86
N ALA A 49 12.59 -0.71 -6.66
CA ALA A 49 11.41 -0.95 -7.49
C ALA A 49 11.65 -2.02 -8.55
N LEU A 50 12.79 -1.96 -9.26
CA LEU A 50 13.16 -2.94 -10.28
C LEU A 50 13.40 -4.33 -9.67
N ILE A 51 14.09 -4.37 -8.53
CA ILE A 51 14.33 -5.63 -7.81
C ILE A 51 13.01 -6.20 -7.28
N ALA A 52 12.06 -5.36 -6.85
CA ALA A 52 10.76 -5.83 -6.38
C ALA A 52 9.94 -6.48 -7.50
N SER A 53 9.92 -5.90 -8.70
CA SER A 53 9.25 -6.50 -9.86
C SER A 53 9.89 -7.82 -10.25
N ASP A 54 11.22 -7.85 -10.38
CA ASP A 54 11.95 -9.06 -10.75
C ASP A 54 11.80 -10.17 -9.70
N PHE A 55 11.87 -9.82 -8.42
CA PHE A 55 11.66 -10.75 -7.31
C PHE A 55 10.24 -11.33 -7.30
N LYS A 56 9.23 -10.53 -7.69
CA LYS A 56 7.85 -11.00 -7.79
C LYS A 56 7.67 -11.98 -8.95
N GLU A 57 8.30 -11.73 -10.10
CA GLU A 57 8.26 -12.63 -11.25
C GLU A 57 8.92 -13.98 -10.93
N HIS A 58 10.11 -13.96 -10.32
CA HIS A 58 10.81 -15.18 -9.89
C HIS A 58 10.05 -16.01 -8.85
N HIS A 59 9.16 -15.39 -8.10
CA HIS A 59 8.37 -16.03 -7.04
C HIS A 59 6.86 -15.91 -7.26
N GLU A 60 6.43 -15.85 -8.53
CA GLU A 60 5.04 -15.57 -8.93
C GLU A 60 4.05 -16.49 -8.20
N ARG A 61 4.36 -17.78 -8.11
CA ARG A 61 3.53 -18.79 -7.40
C ARG A 61 3.08 -18.34 -6.01
N TYR A 62 3.94 -17.64 -5.28
CA TYR A 62 3.69 -17.23 -3.89
C TYR A 62 3.28 -15.76 -3.78
N LEU A 63 3.81 -14.90 -4.67
CA LEU A 63 3.70 -13.45 -4.56
C LEU A 63 2.66 -12.84 -5.50
N LYS A 64 1.99 -13.62 -6.35
CA LYS A 64 0.93 -13.14 -7.26
C LYS A 64 -0.12 -12.29 -6.54
N ASN A 65 -0.60 -12.78 -5.40
CA ASN A 65 -1.63 -12.13 -4.57
C ASN A 65 -1.06 -11.11 -3.57
N VAL A 66 0.25 -10.88 -3.59
CA VAL A 66 0.91 -9.89 -2.73
C VAL A 66 1.08 -8.59 -3.52
N PRO A 67 0.59 -7.45 -2.99
CA PRO A 67 0.81 -6.15 -3.62
C PRO A 67 2.30 -5.79 -3.75
N ASN A 68 2.69 -5.16 -4.86
CA ASN A 68 4.11 -4.84 -5.13
C ASN A 68 4.72 -3.92 -4.06
N PHE A 69 3.97 -2.92 -3.60
CA PHE A 69 4.44 -1.99 -2.57
C PHE A 69 4.85 -2.70 -1.25
N LYS A 70 4.20 -3.83 -0.90
CA LYS A 70 4.59 -4.60 0.29
C LYS A 70 5.96 -5.24 0.10
N ILE A 71 6.24 -5.76 -1.09
CA ILE A 71 7.54 -6.35 -1.44
C ILE A 71 8.60 -5.25 -1.43
N GLU A 72 8.31 -4.10 -2.03
CA GLU A 72 9.20 -2.93 -2.01
C GLU A 72 9.51 -2.49 -0.56
N LYS A 73 8.49 -2.40 0.30
CA LYS A 73 8.64 -2.07 1.73
C LYS A 73 9.58 -3.06 2.44
N MET A 74 9.44 -4.37 2.18
CA MET A 74 10.33 -5.38 2.75
C MET A 74 11.77 -5.24 2.24
N LEU A 75 11.95 -4.98 0.94
CA LEU A 75 13.29 -4.80 0.37
C LEU A 75 13.96 -3.52 0.87
N ARG A 76 13.22 -2.42 1.09
CA ARG A 76 13.73 -1.20 1.73
C ARG A 76 14.20 -1.43 3.15
N LEU A 77 13.44 -2.19 3.95
CA LEU A 77 13.87 -2.58 5.31
C LEU A 77 15.21 -3.30 5.29
N ILE A 78 15.39 -4.25 4.37
CA ILE A 78 16.67 -4.97 4.22
C ILE A 78 17.77 -3.99 3.76
N GLN A 79 17.48 -3.07 2.84
CA GLN A 79 18.45 -2.11 2.36
C GLN A 79 18.91 -1.14 3.46
N ASN A 80 18.00 -0.70 4.33
CA ASN A 80 18.32 0.18 5.45
C ASN A 80 19.15 -0.53 6.52
N ASP A 81 18.85 -1.81 6.82
CA ASP A 81 19.71 -2.67 7.65
C ASP A 81 21.12 -2.83 7.06
N MET A 82 21.25 -3.00 5.73
CA MET A 82 22.56 -3.04 5.06
C MET A 82 23.34 -1.71 5.13
N LYS A 83 22.64 -0.57 5.29
CA LYS A 83 23.23 0.75 5.52
C LYS A 83 23.61 0.97 6.99
N GLY A 84 23.16 0.11 7.90
CA GLY A 84 23.42 0.20 9.34
C GLY A 84 22.46 1.10 10.09
N LEU A 85 21.29 1.39 9.51
CA LEU A 85 20.22 2.13 10.18
C LEU A 85 19.54 1.25 11.22
N GLU A 86 19.07 1.85 12.32
CA GLU A 86 18.28 1.12 13.30
C GLU A 86 16.90 0.77 12.73
N LEU A 87 16.29 -0.29 13.27
CA LEU A 87 14.99 -0.78 12.80
C LEU A 87 13.89 0.27 13.01
N GLU A 88 13.93 0.99 14.13
CA GLU A 88 12.93 2.02 14.46
C GLU A 88 13.00 3.20 13.49
N GLU A 89 14.21 3.73 13.25
CA GLU A 89 14.44 4.79 12.26
C GLU A 89 14.00 4.36 10.86
N SER A 90 14.36 3.13 10.47
CA SER A 90 13.97 2.55 9.19
C SER A 90 12.45 2.43 9.05
N LEU A 91 11.75 2.06 10.11
CA LEU A 91 10.28 1.97 10.12
C LEU A 91 9.64 3.36 10.05
N GLN A 92 10.22 4.38 10.69
CA GLN A 92 9.72 5.75 10.62
C GLN A 92 9.87 6.33 9.20
N GLU A 93 11.05 6.19 8.59
CA GLU A 93 11.32 6.64 7.22
C GLU A 93 10.36 5.99 6.22
N ILE A 94 10.20 4.68 6.33
CA ILE A 94 9.29 3.92 5.48
C ILE A 94 7.83 4.24 5.78
N ASN A 95 7.43 4.44 7.04
CA ASN A 95 6.04 4.85 7.30
C ASN A 95 5.75 6.24 6.75
N LYS A 96 6.72 7.16 6.77
CA LYS A 96 6.57 8.47 6.15
C LYS A 96 6.43 8.36 4.63
N GLU A 97 7.23 7.51 3.98
CA GLU A 97 7.16 7.31 2.53
C GLU A 97 5.91 6.55 2.07
N PHE A 98 5.42 5.62 2.88
CA PHE A 98 4.26 4.77 2.57
C PHE A 98 2.96 5.20 3.26
N SER A 99 2.96 6.36 3.93
CA SER A 99 1.75 7.00 4.46
C SER A 99 1.40 8.20 3.59
N VAL A 100 0.10 8.46 3.45
CA VAL A 100 -0.41 9.60 2.72
C VAL A 100 -0.69 10.68 3.74
N ASP A 101 0.11 11.74 3.75
CA ASP A 101 -0.19 12.93 4.54
C ASP A 101 -1.37 13.68 3.90
N PRO A 102 -2.47 13.92 4.63
CA PRO A 102 -3.66 14.59 4.09
C PRO A 102 -3.43 16.08 3.77
N GLU A 103 -2.35 16.69 4.29
CA GLU A 103 -2.00 18.09 4.10
C GLU A 103 -0.93 18.32 3.02
N GLU A 104 -0.44 17.26 2.37
CA GLU A 104 0.62 17.38 1.36
C GLU A 104 0.06 17.94 0.03
N ASN A 105 0.71 18.96 -0.52
CA ASN A 105 0.34 19.51 -1.82
C ASN A 105 0.77 18.55 -2.95
N LEU A 106 -0.16 17.72 -3.41
CA LEU A 106 0.06 16.71 -4.44
C LEU A 106 0.18 17.28 -5.87
N ASN A 107 0.01 18.60 -6.05
CA ASN A 107 0.08 19.21 -7.38
C ASN A 107 1.54 19.37 -7.88
N ASP A 108 2.52 19.36 -6.98
CA ASP A 108 3.94 19.49 -7.32
C ASP A 108 4.67 18.13 -7.45
N ALA A 109 3.97 17.01 -7.21
CA ALA A 109 4.57 15.68 -7.23
C ALA A 109 4.74 15.12 -8.65
N ASP A 110 5.77 14.30 -8.87
CA ASP A 110 6.01 13.64 -10.15
C ASP A 110 4.97 12.52 -10.43
N ASP A 111 4.64 12.26 -11.70
CA ASP A 111 3.62 11.28 -12.11
C ASP A 111 3.86 9.87 -11.52
N ILE A 112 5.13 9.47 -11.37
CA ILE A 112 5.51 8.17 -10.81
C ILE A 112 5.18 8.10 -9.31
N GLU A 113 5.45 9.19 -8.59
CA GLU A 113 5.17 9.32 -7.17
C GLU A 113 3.66 9.42 -6.93
N LEU A 114 2.95 10.15 -7.78
CA LEU A 114 1.51 10.29 -7.75
C LEU A 114 0.82 8.93 -7.88
N LYS A 115 1.29 8.08 -8.81
CA LYS A 115 0.77 6.72 -9.00
C LYS A 115 0.96 5.86 -7.76
N ARG A 116 2.14 5.92 -7.13
CA ARG A 116 2.42 5.19 -5.88
C ARG A 116 1.52 5.66 -4.74
N LYS A 117 1.37 6.97 -4.55
CA LYS A 117 0.48 7.54 -3.53
C LYS A 117 -0.97 7.14 -3.77
N LYS A 118 -1.43 7.15 -5.03
CA LYS A 118 -2.77 6.68 -5.40
C LYS A 118 -3.00 5.20 -5.05
N GLU A 119 -2.02 4.33 -5.30
CA GLU A 119 -2.12 2.93 -4.90
C GLU A 119 -2.22 2.80 -3.37
N ILE A 120 -1.40 3.54 -2.62
CA ILE A 120 -1.43 3.56 -1.15
C ILE A 120 -2.79 4.06 -0.64
N MET A 121 -3.33 5.14 -1.20
CA MET A 121 -4.67 5.65 -0.87
C MET A 121 -5.74 4.59 -1.09
N ASN A 122 -5.74 3.93 -2.26
CA ASN A 122 -6.74 2.91 -2.59
C ASN A 122 -6.73 1.75 -1.59
N LEU A 123 -5.54 1.25 -1.24
CA LEU A 123 -5.39 0.16 -0.27
C LEU A 123 -5.85 0.53 1.14
N THR A 124 -5.66 1.79 1.53
CA THR A 124 -6.07 2.30 2.84
C THR A 124 -7.58 2.49 2.87
N PHE A 125 -8.15 2.96 1.77
CA PHE A 125 -9.59 3.06 1.57
C PHE A 125 -10.28 1.69 1.64
N GLU A 126 -9.81 0.70 0.86
CA GLU A 126 -10.42 -0.65 0.84
C GLU A 126 -10.41 -1.34 2.20
N LYS A 127 -9.41 -1.08 3.04
CA LYS A 127 -9.35 -1.60 4.41
C LYS A 127 -10.34 -0.91 5.36
N ASN A 128 -10.52 0.39 5.21
CA ASN A 128 -11.37 1.20 6.07
C ASN A 128 -12.80 1.34 5.53
N GLN A 129 -13.09 0.79 4.35
CA GLN A 129 -14.40 0.79 3.75
C GLN A 129 -15.36 -0.03 4.61
N LYS A 130 -16.33 0.67 5.21
CA LYS A 130 -17.44 0.04 5.92
C LYS A 130 -18.36 -0.64 4.91
N LYS A 131 -18.63 -1.93 5.07
CA LYS A 131 -19.48 -2.70 4.17
C LYS A 131 -20.88 -2.85 4.74
N PRO A 132 -21.91 -3.04 3.89
CA PRO A 132 -23.26 -3.37 4.35
C PRO A 132 -23.23 -4.75 5.04
N GLY A 133 -23.03 -4.74 6.35
CA GLY A 133 -22.76 -5.91 7.19
C GLY A 133 -21.91 -5.62 8.42
N ASP A 134 -21.16 -4.52 8.43
CA ASP A 134 -20.45 -4.03 9.63
C ASP A 134 -21.44 -3.38 10.62
N PRO A 135 -21.25 -3.55 11.95
CA PRO A 135 -22.13 -2.96 12.97
C PRO A 135 -22.16 -1.43 12.92
N ASP A 136 -21.08 -0.81 12.43
CA ASP A 136 -20.93 0.65 12.27
C ASP A 136 -21.37 1.16 10.89
N PHE A 137 -21.96 0.30 10.05
CA PHE A 137 -22.49 0.69 8.75
C PHE A 137 -23.84 1.38 8.93
N LYS A 138 -23.87 2.68 8.62
CA LYS A 138 -25.08 3.49 8.64
C LYS A 138 -25.41 3.90 7.21
N TYR A 139 -26.62 3.59 6.75
CA TYR A 139 -27.15 4.13 5.50
C TYR A 139 -27.44 5.62 5.67
N ASP A 140 -27.23 6.38 4.60
CA ASP A 140 -27.56 7.81 4.51
C ASP A 140 -27.01 8.61 5.70
N VAL A 141 -25.69 8.55 5.89
CA VAL A 141 -25.00 9.44 6.84
C VAL A 141 -25.06 10.85 6.30
N GLU A 142 -26.13 11.57 6.66
CA GLU A 142 -26.23 13.01 6.48
C GLU A 142 -25.24 13.68 7.44
N VAL A 143 -24.22 14.33 6.87
CA VAL A 143 -23.27 15.16 7.61
C VAL A 143 -23.67 16.60 7.39
N ASP A 144 -23.94 17.32 8.48
CA ASP A 144 -24.21 18.74 8.43
C ASP A 144 -22.88 19.52 8.34
N PHE A 145 -22.53 19.93 7.11
CA PHE A 145 -21.31 20.69 6.84
C PHE A 145 -21.37 22.15 7.30
N SER A 146 -22.53 22.63 7.77
CA SER A 146 -22.71 24.04 8.16
C SER A 146 -21.91 24.47 9.40
N GLN A 147 -21.36 23.51 10.17
CA GLN A 147 -20.65 23.80 11.42
C GLN A 147 -19.12 23.91 11.29
N VAL A 148 -18.50 23.50 10.17
CA VAL A 148 -17.03 23.33 10.10
C VAL A 148 -16.29 24.39 9.27
N ALA A 149 -16.95 25.08 8.35
CA ALA A 149 -16.41 26.29 7.73
C ALA A 149 -17.58 27.10 7.18
N GLY A 150 -17.56 28.42 7.36
CA GLY A 150 -18.54 29.31 6.77
C GLY A 150 -18.67 29.00 5.27
N ILE A 151 -19.92 28.91 4.80
CA ILE A 151 -20.29 28.64 3.41
C ILE A 151 -19.39 29.46 2.48
N GLU A 152 -18.37 28.83 1.89
CA GLU A 152 -17.58 29.45 0.84
C GLU A 152 -18.44 29.41 -0.42
N SER A 153 -19.03 30.55 -0.77
CA SER A 153 -19.75 30.71 -2.03
C SER A 153 -18.79 30.46 -3.19
N SER A 154 -18.89 29.30 -3.81
CA SER A 154 -18.11 29.01 -5.02
C SER A 154 -18.66 29.84 -6.18
N ILE A 155 -17.81 30.20 -7.15
CA ILE A 155 -18.22 30.97 -8.34
C ILE A 155 -19.33 30.26 -9.12
N TRP A 156 -19.39 28.93 -9.04
CA TRP A 156 -20.47 28.10 -9.60
C TRP A 156 -21.83 28.29 -8.92
N ASP A 157 -21.89 28.74 -7.65
CA ASP A 157 -23.15 29.09 -6.97
C ASP A 157 -23.65 30.51 -7.34
N SER A 158 -22.91 31.24 -8.18
CA SER A 158 -23.17 32.64 -8.51
C SER A 158 -23.70 32.86 -9.93
N GLU A 159 -24.08 31.81 -10.66
CA GLU A 159 -24.85 31.98 -11.90
C GLU A 159 -26.30 32.34 -11.55
N LYS A 160 -26.52 33.64 -11.32
CA LYS A 160 -27.83 34.23 -11.49
C LYS A 160 -28.17 34.16 -12.97
N ASP A 161 -29.17 33.35 -13.25
CA ASP A 161 -29.93 33.21 -14.48
C ASP A 161 -30.43 34.59 -14.95
N ASP A 162 -29.62 35.31 -15.73
CA ASP A 162 -30.05 36.47 -16.53
C ASP A 162 -30.54 35.95 -17.91
N ASP A 163 -31.50 35.01 -17.88
CA ASP A 163 -32.33 34.67 -19.04
C ASP A 163 -33.68 35.41 -18.91
N GLU A 164 -33.67 36.73 -19.18
CA GLU A 164 -34.89 37.51 -19.41
C GLU A 164 -35.03 37.79 -20.93
N PHE A 165 -36.11 37.23 -21.50
CA PHE A 165 -36.57 37.33 -22.89
C PHE A 165 -36.89 38.76 -23.34
#